data_AF-A0A1I6XGU8-F1
#
_entry.id   AF-A0A1I6XGU8-F1
#
_cell.length_a   1.000
_cell.length_b   1.000
_cell.length_c   1.000
_cell.angle_alpha   90.00
_cell.angle_beta   90.00
_cell.angle_gamma   90.00
#
_symmetry.space_group_name_H-M   'P 1'
#
loop_
_entity.id
_entity.type
_entity.pdbx_description
1 polymer ?
#
loop_
_entity_poly.entity_id
_entity_poly.type
_entity_poly.pdbx_seq_one_letter_code
_entity_poly.pdbx_strand_id
1 'polypeptide(L)'
;MPPNSAVCGLRRAELRTADPAATAGFYRKLLDWTVLRSEEGFECWVGERKCATLRTSRSRRTPQWQLVFAGATTDGDLSGPEDTCASMVRGRAQHGPWAPPPRKGEPCWVELRTAQAESADSFWSESLIWTVRTDSPRTSYTVGERAVAARSGPRGAAESTGWLCYFVVGALDEAAERVTELGGSVLERAPHDVLGESVVIADSDGVVSALVGETTRWGG
;
A
#
# COMPACT_ATOMS: atom_id res chain seq x y z
N MET A 1 30.11 -0.78 4.48
CA MET A 1 28.67 -0.52 4.29
C MET A 1 28.37 0.85 4.87
N PRO A 2 27.58 1.72 4.22
CA PRO A 2 27.15 2.95 4.86
C PRO A 2 26.33 2.61 6.12
N PRO A 3 26.42 3.40 7.21
CA PRO A 3 26.00 2.97 8.56
C PRO A 3 24.48 2.92 8.80
N ASN A 4 23.66 3.33 7.83
CA ASN A 4 22.21 3.34 7.93
C ASN A 4 21.64 2.95 6.57
N SER A 5 21.08 1.75 6.47
CA SER A 5 20.40 1.32 5.24
C SER A 5 19.05 2.02 5.18
N ALA A 6 18.83 2.83 4.16
CA ALA A 6 17.51 3.40 3.90
C ALA A 6 16.49 2.28 3.63
N VAL A 7 15.26 2.52 4.05
CA VAL A 7 14.14 1.60 3.81
C VAL A 7 13.82 1.62 2.32
N CYS A 8 13.97 0.50 1.63
CA CYS A 8 14.06 0.47 0.17
C CYS A 8 12.82 -0.10 -0.54
N GLY A 9 11.69 -0.21 0.16
CA GLY A 9 10.44 -0.66 -0.43
C GLY A 9 9.54 -1.37 0.56
N LEU A 10 8.56 -2.10 0.03
CA LEU A 10 7.53 -2.76 0.83
C LEU A 10 7.87 -4.24 1.04
N ARG A 11 7.73 -4.72 2.27
CA ARG A 11 7.76 -6.14 2.60
C ARG A 11 6.42 -6.80 2.27
N ARG A 12 5.32 -6.18 2.71
CA ARG A 12 3.93 -6.61 2.55
C ARG A 12 2.99 -5.49 3.01
N ALA A 13 1.71 -5.61 2.70
CA ALA A 13 0.66 -4.87 3.37
C ALA A 13 0.10 -5.68 4.56
N GLU A 14 -0.43 -5.03 5.58
CA GLU A 14 -1.14 -5.67 6.67
C GLU A 14 -2.50 -5.02 6.88
N LEU A 15 -3.49 -5.82 7.25
CA LEU A 15 -4.81 -5.31 7.55
C LEU A 15 -5.33 -5.97 8.81
N ARG A 16 -5.81 -5.14 9.73
CA ARG A 16 -6.48 -5.56 10.96
C ARG A 16 -7.95 -5.23 10.83
N THR A 17 -8.80 -6.26 10.77
CA THR A 17 -10.24 -6.13 10.50
C THR A 17 -11.06 -7.00 11.47
N ALA A 18 -12.35 -6.71 11.64
CA ALA A 18 -13.24 -7.48 12.49
C ALA A 18 -13.48 -8.89 11.94
N ASP A 19 -13.52 -9.05 10.61
CA ASP A 19 -13.71 -10.33 9.93
C ASP A 19 -12.64 -10.59 8.86
N PRO A 20 -11.43 -11.04 9.25
CA PRO A 20 -10.36 -11.27 8.30
C PRO A 20 -10.65 -12.42 7.31
N ALA A 21 -11.61 -13.30 7.60
CA ALA A 21 -12.00 -14.37 6.70
C ALA A 21 -12.84 -13.83 5.54
N ALA A 22 -13.79 -12.94 5.81
CA ALA A 22 -14.57 -12.24 4.78
C ALA A 22 -13.64 -11.40 3.88
N THR A 23 -12.76 -10.59 4.49
CA THR A 23 -11.76 -9.80 3.77
C THR A 23 -10.84 -10.67 2.90
N ALA A 24 -10.35 -11.80 3.43
CA ALA A 24 -9.55 -12.75 2.65
C ALA A 24 -10.33 -13.30 1.46
N GLY A 25 -11.62 -13.60 1.64
CA GLY A 25 -12.52 -14.06 0.59
C GLY A 25 -12.72 -13.03 -0.52
N PHE A 26 -12.83 -11.74 -0.16
CA PHE A 26 -12.92 -10.62 -1.09
C PHE A 26 -11.66 -10.52 -1.94
N TYR A 27 -10.49 -10.32 -1.32
CA TYR A 27 -9.25 -10.11 -2.06
C TYR A 27 -8.75 -11.37 -2.78
N ARG A 28 -9.05 -12.58 -2.30
CA ARG A 28 -8.81 -13.80 -3.08
C ARG A 28 -9.53 -13.77 -4.43
N LYS A 29 -10.79 -13.35 -4.45
CA LYS A 29 -11.60 -13.32 -5.67
C LYS A 29 -11.25 -12.15 -6.59
N LEU A 30 -10.73 -11.05 -6.03
CA LEU A 30 -10.36 -9.85 -6.77
C LEU A 30 -8.92 -9.90 -7.31
N LEU A 31 -7.97 -10.32 -6.47
CA LEU A 31 -6.53 -10.28 -6.73
C LEU A 31 -5.91 -11.66 -7.00
N ASP A 32 -6.72 -12.71 -7.00
CA ASP A 32 -6.29 -14.11 -7.22
C ASP A 32 -5.23 -14.59 -6.20
N TRP A 33 -5.35 -14.12 -4.96
CA TRP A 33 -4.43 -14.50 -3.89
C TRP A 33 -4.59 -15.96 -3.49
N THR A 34 -3.46 -16.64 -3.31
CA THR A 34 -3.41 -17.85 -2.50
C THR A 34 -3.48 -17.45 -1.02
N VAL A 35 -4.56 -17.84 -0.35
CA VAL A 35 -4.79 -17.52 1.07
C VAL A 35 -4.53 -18.74 1.93
N LEU A 36 -3.58 -18.62 2.85
CA LEU A 36 -3.25 -19.64 3.83
C LEU A 36 -3.64 -19.17 5.22
N ARG A 37 -4.24 -20.06 6.01
CA ARG A 37 -4.54 -19.78 7.42
C ARG A 37 -3.26 -19.94 8.25
N SER A 38 -3.01 -19.02 9.17
CA SER A 38 -1.96 -19.10 10.17
C SER A 38 -2.54 -18.99 11.59
N GLU A 39 -1.71 -19.15 12.61
CA GLU A 39 -2.12 -18.95 14.01
C GLU A 39 -2.56 -17.50 14.28
N GLU A 40 -1.97 -16.54 13.56
CA GLU A 40 -2.20 -15.11 13.77
C GLU A 40 -3.29 -14.51 12.85
N GLY A 41 -3.86 -15.31 11.93
CA GLY A 41 -4.87 -14.88 10.98
C GLY A 41 -4.72 -15.57 9.62
N PHE A 42 -4.54 -14.76 8.57
CA PHE A 42 -4.36 -15.24 7.20
C PHE A 42 -3.15 -14.59 6.55
N GLU A 43 -2.47 -15.37 5.71
CA GLU A 43 -1.36 -14.93 4.88
C GLU A 43 -1.78 -15.03 3.41
N CYS A 44 -1.56 -13.97 2.65
CA CYS A 44 -2.00 -13.86 1.27
C CYS A 44 -0.79 -13.75 0.35
N TRP A 45 -0.78 -14.57 -0.69
CA TRP A 45 0.40 -14.83 -1.52
C TRP A 45 0.08 -14.73 -3.01
N VAL A 46 1.08 -14.28 -3.78
CA VAL A 46 1.14 -14.42 -5.24
C VAL A 46 2.42 -15.18 -5.56
N GLY A 47 2.27 -16.44 -6.01
CA GLY A 47 3.40 -17.37 -6.08
C GLY A 47 4.11 -17.48 -4.73
N GLU A 48 5.39 -17.15 -4.71
CA GLU A 48 6.26 -17.17 -3.54
C GLU A 48 6.31 -15.85 -2.75
N ARG A 49 5.65 -14.79 -3.23
CA ARG A 49 5.70 -13.46 -2.60
C ARG A 49 4.51 -13.25 -1.66
N LYS A 50 4.80 -12.95 -0.39
CA LYS A 50 3.77 -12.60 0.60
C LYS A 50 3.32 -11.17 0.32
N CYS A 51 2.08 -11.02 -0.08
CA CYS A 51 1.51 -9.74 -0.48
C CYS A 51 0.86 -9.04 0.71
N ALA A 52 0.10 -9.81 1.50
CA ALA A 52 -0.61 -9.28 2.64
C ALA A 52 -0.66 -10.27 3.82
N THR A 53 -0.88 -9.74 5.02
CA THR A 53 -1.40 -10.52 6.14
C THR A 53 -2.65 -9.88 6.71
N LEU A 54 -3.65 -10.69 6.97
CA LEU A 54 -4.94 -10.27 7.52
C LEU A 54 -5.05 -10.80 8.94
N ARG A 55 -5.29 -9.90 9.90
CA ARG A 55 -5.39 -10.24 11.33
C ARG A 55 -6.70 -9.73 11.89
N THR A 56 -7.16 -10.36 12.96
CA THR A 56 -8.34 -9.86 13.70
C THR A 56 -7.99 -8.57 14.45
N SER A 57 -8.85 -7.57 14.32
CA SER A 57 -8.85 -6.37 15.15
C SER A 57 -10.03 -6.40 16.12
N ARG A 58 -9.82 -5.94 17.35
CA ARG A 58 -10.90 -5.62 18.29
C ARG A 58 -11.14 -4.12 18.41
N SER A 59 -10.44 -3.32 17.61
CA SER A 59 -10.60 -1.87 17.59
C SER A 59 -11.94 -1.49 16.97
N ARG A 60 -12.53 -0.40 17.44
CA ARG A 60 -13.68 0.25 16.80
C ARG A 60 -13.27 1.25 15.71
N ARG A 61 -11.98 1.45 15.48
CA ARG A 61 -11.49 2.27 14.37
C ARG A 61 -11.76 1.57 13.04
N THR A 62 -12.10 2.35 12.01
CA THR A 62 -12.21 1.87 10.64
C THR A 62 -10.93 1.14 10.25
N PRO A 63 -11.01 -0.10 9.74
CA PRO A 63 -9.83 -0.84 9.32
C PRO A 63 -9.14 -0.13 8.14
N GLN A 64 -7.81 -0.10 8.18
CA GLN A 64 -6.97 0.51 7.14
C GLN A 64 -5.76 -0.39 6.87
N TRP A 65 -5.24 -0.32 5.64
CA TRP A 65 -3.98 -0.97 5.30
C TRP A 65 -2.83 -0.30 6.06
N GLN A 66 -2.10 -1.10 6.84
CA GLN A 66 -0.84 -0.73 7.44
C GLN A 66 0.29 -1.28 6.58
N LEU A 67 1.14 -0.40 6.05
CA LEU A 67 2.28 -0.80 5.23
C LEU A 67 3.42 -1.30 6.10
N VAL A 68 4.04 -2.41 5.72
CA VAL A 68 5.26 -2.91 6.37
C VAL A 68 6.41 -2.74 5.40
N PHE A 69 7.24 -1.73 5.65
CA PHE A 69 8.39 -1.43 4.82
C PHE A 69 9.62 -2.28 5.18
N ALA A 70 10.53 -2.46 4.22
CA ALA A 70 11.70 -3.31 4.36
C ALA A 70 13.01 -2.54 4.13
N GLY A 71 14.11 -3.08 4.64
CA GLY A 71 15.45 -2.51 4.48
C GLY A 71 15.91 -1.66 5.66
N ALA A 72 15.11 -1.60 6.73
CA ALA A 72 15.48 -0.94 7.98
C ALA A 72 16.60 -1.68 8.70
N THR A 73 17.32 -0.98 9.57
CA THR A 73 18.37 -1.55 10.44
C THR A 73 17.78 -2.24 11.68
N THR A 74 16.57 -1.85 12.08
CA THR A 74 15.79 -2.46 13.16
C THR A 74 14.34 -2.64 12.74
N ASP A 75 13.63 -3.52 13.45
CA ASP A 75 12.18 -3.65 13.33
C ASP A 75 11.52 -2.62 14.26
N GLY A 76 10.36 -2.07 13.87
CA GLY A 76 9.62 -1.12 14.68
C GLY A 76 8.34 -0.62 14.03
N ASP A 77 7.41 -0.17 14.86
CA ASP A 77 6.18 0.51 14.43
C ASP A 77 6.42 2.02 14.37
N LEU A 78 5.75 2.68 13.42
CA LEU A 78 5.82 4.10 13.15
C LEU A 78 4.42 4.71 13.22
N SER A 79 4.28 5.79 13.98
CA SER A 79 3.05 6.58 14.08
C SER A 79 3.37 8.01 13.74
N GLY A 80 3.02 8.39 12.51
CA GLY A 80 3.21 9.72 11.97
C GLY A 80 2.03 10.66 12.23
N PRO A 81 2.06 11.86 11.62
CA PRO A 81 0.96 12.81 11.68
C PRO A 81 -0.37 12.20 11.23
N GLU A 82 -1.49 12.76 11.69
CA GLU A 82 -2.85 12.31 11.34
C GLU A 82 -3.13 10.85 11.70
N ASP A 83 -2.47 10.33 12.75
CA ASP A 83 -2.52 8.92 13.17
C ASP A 83 -2.12 7.95 12.04
N THR A 84 -1.31 8.41 11.07
CA THR A 84 -0.85 7.55 9.97
C THR A 84 0.16 6.54 10.48
N CYS A 85 -0.15 5.25 10.34
CA CYS A 85 0.68 4.17 10.87
C CYS A 85 1.33 3.34 9.76
N ALA A 86 2.56 2.92 10.02
CA ALA A 86 3.28 1.92 9.24
C ALA A 86 4.19 1.13 10.17
N SER A 87 4.83 0.09 9.67
CA SER A 87 5.94 -0.57 10.36
C SER A 87 7.12 -0.69 9.42
N MET A 88 8.30 -0.86 10.00
CA MET A 88 9.52 -1.16 9.26
C MET A 88 10.15 -2.42 9.81
N VAL A 89 10.74 -3.21 8.91
CA VAL A 89 11.44 -4.46 9.27
C VAL A 89 12.77 -4.58 8.55
N ARG A 90 13.67 -5.35 9.14
CA ARG A 90 14.92 -5.80 8.53
C ARG A 90 14.68 -6.71 7.34
N GLY A 91 15.73 -6.85 6.53
CA GLY A 91 15.75 -7.72 5.37
C GLY A 91 15.18 -7.06 4.11
N ARG A 92 15.00 -7.87 3.06
CA ARG A 92 14.75 -7.38 1.70
C ARG A 92 13.29 -6.97 1.48
N ALA A 93 13.09 -5.93 0.69
CA ALA A 93 11.79 -5.64 0.10
C ALA A 93 11.34 -6.80 -0.81
N GLN A 94 10.03 -7.04 -0.88
CA GLN A 94 9.41 -7.97 -1.83
C GLN A 94 8.66 -7.24 -2.93
N HIS A 95 8.35 -5.97 -2.72
CA HIS A 95 7.64 -5.09 -3.65
C HIS A 95 8.31 -3.70 -3.67
N GLY A 96 8.27 -3.04 -4.82
CA GLY A 96 8.89 -1.73 -5.04
C GLY A 96 10.23 -1.77 -5.77
N PRO A 97 10.97 -0.65 -5.82
CA PRO A 97 12.08 -0.40 -6.77
C PRO A 97 13.33 -1.29 -6.63
N TRP A 98 13.45 -2.09 -5.57
CA TRP A 98 14.54 -3.06 -5.39
C TRP A 98 14.04 -4.52 -5.37
N ALA A 99 12.78 -4.75 -5.75
CA ALA A 99 12.20 -6.06 -5.94
C ALA A 99 11.97 -6.34 -7.43
N PRO A 100 11.75 -7.60 -7.84
CA PRO A 100 11.29 -7.90 -9.19
C PRO A 100 9.97 -7.17 -9.50
N PRO A 101 9.67 -6.90 -10.79
CA PRO A 101 8.42 -6.27 -11.18
C PRO A 101 7.19 -6.95 -10.53
N PRO A 102 6.17 -6.16 -10.15
CA PRO A 102 4.98 -6.71 -9.52
C PRO A 102 4.22 -7.60 -10.50
N ARG A 103 3.71 -8.72 -10.00
CA ARG A 103 2.77 -9.58 -10.74
C ARG A 103 1.35 -9.11 -10.47
N LYS A 104 0.40 -9.56 -11.30
CA LYS A 104 -1.03 -9.43 -10.99
C LYS A 104 -1.31 -9.92 -9.56
N GLY A 105 -2.06 -9.11 -8.81
CA GLY A 105 -2.42 -9.32 -7.42
C GLY A 105 -1.45 -8.72 -6.41
N GLU A 106 -0.26 -8.30 -6.80
CA GLU A 106 0.75 -7.82 -5.84
C GLU A 106 0.65 -6.32 -5.56
N PRO A 107 1.09 -5.87 -4.36
CA PRO A 107 1.38 -4.46 -4.11
C PRO A 107 2.41 -3.94 -5.12
N CYS A 108 2.15 -2.75 -5.64
CA CYS A 108 2.96 -2.21 -6.72
C CYS A 108 3.35 -0.74 -6.53
N TRP A 109 2.54 0.00 -5.77
CA TRP A 109 2.81 1.37 -5.40
C TRP A 109 2.17 1.71 -4.07
N VAL A 110 2.70 2.73 -3.40
CA VAL A 110 2.13 3.25 -2.16
C VAL A 110 2.15 4.78 -2.19
N GLU A 111 1.08 5.36 -1.67
CA GLU A 111 0.89 6.80 -1.62
C GLU A 111 0.44 7.21 -0.23
N LEU A 112 1.08 8.22 0.35
CA LEU A 112 0.62 8.87 1.56
C LEU A 112 -0.33 10.00 1.19
N ARG A 113 -1.61 9.87 1.54
CA ARG A 113 -2.60 10.95 1.45
C ARG A 113 -2.64 11.68 2.79
N THR A 114 -2.31 12.97 2.79
CA THR A 114 -2.17 13.75 4.03
C THR A 114 -2.54 15.23 3.83
N ALA A 115 -3.26 15.81 4.78
CA ALA A 115 -3.51 17.26 4.78
C ALA A 115 -2.36 18.03 5.44
N GLN A 116 -1.43 17.34 6.12
CA GLN A 116 -0.30 17.92 6.84
C GLN A 116 1.03 17.61 6.14
N ALA A 117 1.17 18.10 4.90
CA ALA A 117 2.29 17.78 4.03
C ALA A 117 3.68 17.99 4.66
N GLU A 118 3.91 19.13 5.32
CA GLU A 118 5.21 19.47 5.90
C GLU A 118 5.59 18.57 7.08
N SER A 119 4.66 18.32 8.01
CA SER A 119 4.92 17.44 9.15
C SER A 119 5.07 15.99 8.71
N ALA A 120 4.30 15.56 7.71
CA ALA A 120 4.44 14.24 7.09
C ALA A 120 5.82 14.09 6.43
N ASP A 121 6.25 15.08 5.65
CA ASP A 121 7.55 15.07 4.98
C ASP A 121 8.70 14.97 5.99
N SER A 122 8.72 15.79 7.05
CA SER A 122 9.74 15.68 8.10
C SER A 122 9.71 14.29 8.77
N PHE A 123 8.54 13.84 9.24
CA PHE A 123 8.45 12.58 9.97
C PHE A 123 8.88 11.36 9.14
N TRP A 124 8.32 11.20 7.94
CA TRP A 124 8.54 10.00 7.12
C TRP A 124 9.93 10.00 6.49
N SER A 125 10.46 11.16 6.08
CA SER A 125 11.82 11.25 5.53
C SER A 125 12.89 10.94 6.58
N GLU A 126 12.72 11.43 7.81
CA GLU A 126 13.64 11.14 8.91
C GLU A 126 13.54 9.68 9.38
N SER A 127 12.31 9.17 9.57
CA SER A 127 12.09 7.83 10.12
C SER A 127 12.53 6.71 9.16
N LEU A 128 12.33 6.90 7.85
CA LEU A 128 12.63 5.88 6.84
C LEU A 128 13.91 6.18 6.04
N ILE A 129 14.57 7.31 6.35
CA ILE A 129 15.79 7.80 5.71
C ILE A 129 15.55 7.99 4.20
N TRP A 130 14.47 8.69 3.88
CA TRP A 130 14.06 9.01 2.52
C TRP A 130 14.39 10.45 2.16
N THR A 131 14.51 10.73 0.87
CA THR A 131 14.64 12.09 0.33
C THR A 131 13.31 12.52 -0.26
N VAL A 132 12.83 13.69 0.14
CA VAL A 132 11.64 14.33 -0.43
C VAL A 132 12.01 15.02 -1.74
N ARG A 133 11.32 14.71 -2.83
CA ARG A 133 11.46 15.39 -4.13
C ARG A 133 10.14 16.01 -4.57
N THR A 134 10.19 17.27 -4.97
CA THR A 134 9.04 18.09 -5.37
C THR A 134 9.13 18.54 -6.84
N ASP A 135 9.94 17.84 -7.64
CA ASP A 135 10.24 18.12 -9.04
C ASP A 135 9.17 17.63 -10.03
N SER A 136 8.11 16.99 -9.53
CA SER A 136 6.97 16.52 -10.32
C SER A 136 5.65 17.07 -9.77
N PRO A 137 4.52 16.95 -10.51
CA PRO A 137 3.20 17.36 -10.02
C PRO A 137 2.81 16.75 -8.66
N ARG A 138 3.40 15.59 -8.32
CA ARG A 138 3.31 14.98 -6.98
C ARG A 138 4.67 15.02 -6.29
N THR A 139 4.63 15.18 -4.98
CA THR A 139 5.84 14.97 -4.16
C THR A 139 6.15 13.48 -4.10
N SER A 140 7.39 13.09 -4.30
CA SER A 140 7.86 11.72 -4.17
C SER A 140 8.83 11.56 -3.01
N TYR A 141 8.75 10.42 -2.34
CA TYR A 141 9.79 9.95 -1.44
C TYR A 141 10.72 9.03 -2.21
N THR A 142 12.02 9.26 -2.08
CA THR A 142 13.05 8.56 -2.87
C THR A 142 14.15 8.00 -1.97
N VAL A 143 14.77 6.92 -2.46
CA VAL A 143 16.06 6.44 -1.96
C VAL A 143 17.07 6.55 -3.11
N GLY A 144 18.05 7.44 -2.98
CA GLY A 144 18.88 7.86 -4.11
C GLY A 144 18.02 8.52 -5.21
N GLU A 145 17.93 7.88 -6.37
CA GLU A 145 17.15 8.37 -7.51
C GLU A 145 15.83 7.62 -7.73
N ARG A 146 15.59 6.52 -6.98
CA ARG A 146 14.38 5.70 -7.18
C ARG A 146 13.29 6.10 -6.21
N ALA A 147 12.10 6.34 -6.74
CA ALA A 147 10.92 6.64 -5.95
C ALA A 147 10.38 5.36 -5.27
N VAL A 148 10.14 5.45 -3.96
CA VAL A 148 9.64 4.37 -3.10
C VAL A 148 8.19 4.58 -2.68
N ALA A 149 7.73 5.84 -2.67
CA ALA A 149 6.38 6.23 -2.35
C ALA A 149 6.08 7.62 -2.94
N ALA A 150 4.81 7.98 -3.04
CA ALA A 150 4.36 9.34 -3.32
C ALA A 150 3.66 9.96 -2.10
N ARG A 151 3.57 11.29 -2.07
CA ARG A 151 2.68 12.05 -1.19
C ARG A 151 1.72 12.89 -2.03
N SER A 152 0.46 12.90 -1.65
CA SER A 152 -0.56 13.82 -2.16
C SER A 152 -1.39 14.43 -1.04
N GLY A 153 -2.02 15.57 -1.36
CA GLY A 153 -3.06 16.15 -0.51
C GLY A 153 -4.41 15.46 -0.77
N PRO A 154 -5.31 15.42 0.22
CA PRO A 154 -6.67 14.94 0.02
C PRO A 154 -7.39 15.80 -1.03
N ARG A 155 -8.12 15.17 -1.95
CA ARG A 155 -8.86 15.84 -3.03
C ARG A 155 -10.25 16.32 -2.62
N GLY A 156 -10.61 16.18 -1.35
CA GLY A 156 -11.85 16.66 -0.75
C GLY A 156 -11.98 16.22 0.70
N ALA A 157 -12.96 16.78 1.42
CA ALA A 157 -13.18 16.50 2.84
C ALA A 157 -13.60 15.04 3.14
N ALA A 158 -14.02 14.28 2.12
CA ALA A 158 -14.46 12.90 2.25
C ALA A 158 -13.34 11.87 2.04
N GLU A 159 -12.17 12.28 1.54
CA GLU A 159 -11.05 11.36 1.38
C GLU A 159 -10.35 11.09 2.70
N SER A 160 -10.10 9.81 3.00
CA SER A 160 -9.35 9.41 4.19
C SER A 160 -7.88 9.78 4.06
N THR A 161 -7.32 10.35 5.13
CA THR A 161 -5.88 10.44 5.33
C THR A 161 -5.30 9.06 5.65
N GLY A 162 -4.08 8.80 5.20
CA GLY A 162 -3.42 7.51 5.41
C GLY A 162 -2.61 7.02 4.24
N TRP A 163 -2.01 5.84 4.45
CA TRP A 163 -1.32 5.09 3.42
C TRP A 163 -2.31 4.38 2.52
N LEU A 164 -2.22 4.65 1.22
CA LEU A 164 -2.96 3.96 0.17
C LEU A 164 -2.04 2.95 -0.51
N CYS A 165 -2.46 1.68 -0.51
CA CYS A 165 -1.77 0.59 -1.21
C CYS A 165 -2.41 0.35 -2.58
N TYR A 166 -1.59 0.33 -3.63
CA TYR A 166 -2.00 0.02 -4.99
C TYR A 166 -1.68 -1.43 -5.32
N PHE A 167 -2.64 -2.16 -5.88
CA PHE A 167 -2.50 -3.55 -6.33
C PHE A 167 -2.65 -3.67 -7.85
N VAL A 168 -1.86 -4.56 -8.47
CA VAL A 168 -1.96 -4.82 -9.91
C VAL A 168 -3.16 -5.72 -10.22
N VAL A 169 -3.95 -5.33 -11.21
CA VAL A 169 -5.01 -6.17 -11.80
C VAL A 169 -4.79 -6.31 -13.31
N GLY A 170 -5.39 -7.34 -13.91
CA GLY A 170 -5.25 -7.59 -15.36
C GLY A 170 -5.98 -6.51 -16.17
N ALA A 171 -7.31 -6.50 -16.09
CA ALA A 171 -8.17 -5.50 -16.70
C ALA A 171 -8.81 -4.64 -15.61
N LEU A 172 -8.58 -3.32 -15.67
CA LEU A 172 -9.02 -2.39 -14.63
C LEU A 172 -10.54 -2.25 -14.57
N ASP A 173 -11.21 -2.29 -15.74
CA ASP A 173 -12.67 -2.25 -15.83
C ASP A 173 -13.33 -3.50 -15.25
N GLU A 174 -12.88 -4.68 -15.65
CA GLU A 174 -13.38 -5.95 -15.11
C GLU A 174 -13.16 -6.02 -13.59
N ALA A 175 -12.01 -5.54 -13.11
CA ALA A 175 -11.74 -5.51 -11.67
C ALA A 175 -12.67 -4.54 -10.92
N ALA A 176 -12.99 -3.39 -11.51
CA ALA A 176 -13.93 -2.43 -10.94
C ALA A 176 -15.36 -3.01 -10.85
N GLU A 177 -15.83 -3.70 -11.90
CA GLU A 177 -17.10 -4.42 -11.88
C GLU A 177 -17.10 -5.51 -10.79
N ARG A 178 -16.01 -6.28 -10.74
CA ARG A 178 -15.82 -7.35 -9.75
C ARG A 178 -15.89 -6.85 -8.32
N VAL A 179 -15.35 -5.67 -8.02
CA VAL A 179 -15.43 -5.03 -6.70
C VAL A 179 -16.90 -4.85 -6.28
N THR A 180 -17.74 -4.32 -7.17
CA THR A 180 -19.16 -4.12 -6.88
C THR A 180 -19.90 -5.46 -6.70
N GLU A 181 -19.64 -6.46 -7.54
CA GLU A 181 -20.22 -7.80 -7.38
C GLU A 181 -19.86 -8.47 -6.04
N LEU A 182 -18.67 -8.18 -5.52
CA LEU A 182 -18.19 -8.71 -4.25
C LEU A 182 -18.71 -7.93 -3.03
N GLY A 183 -19.56 -6.92 -3.25
CA GLY A 183 -20.12 -6.08 -2.19
C GLY A 183 -19.21 -4.93 -1.74
N GLY A 184 -18.15 -4.65 -2.49
CA GLY A 184 -17.33 -3.45 -2.34
C GLY A 184 -17.89 -2.27 -3.12
N SER A 185 -17.15 -1.16 -3.14
CA SER A 185 -17.52 0.07 -3.83
C SER A 185 -16.34 0.65 -4.62
N VAL A 186 -16.62 1.17 -5.80
CA VAL A 186 -15.67 2.02 -6.56
C VAL A 186 -15.86 3.45 -6.07
N LEU A 187 -14.80 4.06 -5.55
CA LEU A 187 -14.83 5.38 -4.93
C LEU A 187 -14.37 6.48 -5.89
N GLU A 188 -13.27 6.23 -6.61
CA GLU A 188 -12.65 7.21 -7.49
C GLU A 188 -12.05 6.49 -8.70
N ARG A 189 -12.17 7.09 -9.87
CA ARG A 189 -11.35 6.76 -11.04
C ARG A 189 -10.54 7.98 -11.41
N ALA A 190 -9.22 7.83 -11.49
CA ALA A 190 -8.34 8.95 -11.77
C ALA A 190 -7.08 8.54 -12.55
N PRO A 191 -6.57 9.43 -13.42
CA PRO A 191 -5.24 9.27 -13.97
C PRO A 191 -4.20 9.37 -12.85
N HIS A 192 -3.20 8.48 -12.92
CA HIS A 192 -2.01 8.48 -12.10
C HIS A 192 -0.79 8.66 -13.01
N ASP A 193 0.02 9.69 -12.73
CA ASP A 193 1.09 10.17 -13.62
C ASP A 193 2.10 9.07 -14.02
N VAL A 194 2.38 8.15 -13.10
CA VAL A 194 3.30 7.03 -13.30
C VAL A 194 2.60 5.72 -13.68
N LEU A 195 1.42 5.44 -13.11
CA LEU A 195 0.80 4.11 -13.14
C LEU A 195 -0.25 3.97 -14.24
N GLY A 196 -0.59 5.07 -14.94
CA GLY A 196 -1.71 5.10 -15.85
C GLY A 196 -3.03 5.32 -15.11
N GLU A 197 -4.12 4.75 -15.61
CA GLU A 197 -5.41 4.86 -14.92
C GLU A 197 -5.40 4.04 -13.62
N SER A 198 -6.00 4.60 -12.57
CA SER A 198 -6.18 3.94 -11.27
C SER A 198 -7.64 4.02 -10.83
N VAL A 199 -8.06 2.99 -10.08
CA VAL A 199 -9.39 2.91 -9.46
C VAL A 199 -9.21 2.77 -7.96
N VAL A 200 -9.68 3.75 -7.18
CA VAL A 200 -9.76 3.64 -5.72
C VAL A 200 -11.04 2.91 -5.36
N ILE A 201 -10.92 1.93 -4.49
CA ILE A 201 -12.01 1.05 -4.07
C ILE A 201 -12.10 0.99 -2.56
N ALA A 202 -13.28 0.68 -2.05
CA ALA A 202 -13.49 0.16 -0.71
C ALA A 202 -13.94 -1.31 -0.80
N ASP A 203 -13.40 -2.17 0.04
CA ASP A 203 -13.97 -3.51 0.23
C ASP A 203 -15.28 -3.45 1.04
N SER A 204 -15.88 -4.61 1.32
CA SER A 204 -17.14 -4.70 2.07
C SER A 204 -17.06 -4.17 3.50
N ASP A 205 -15.86 -4.06 4.09
CA ASP A 205 -15.62 -3.52 5.43
C ASP A 205 -15.25 -2.02 5.38
N GLY A 206 -15.26 -1.42 4.19
CA GLY A 206 -14.89 -0.02 3.98
C GLY A 206 -13.39 0.23 3.90
N VAL A 207 -12.55 -0.82 3.80
CA VAL A 207 -11.09 -0.65 3.72
C VAL A 207 -10.73 -0.15 2.34
N VAL A 208 -10.07 1.00 2.30
CA VAL A 208 -9.70 1.67 1.05
C VAL A 208 -8.38 1.15 0.51
N SER A 209 -8.36 0.77 -0.76
CA SER A 209 -7.16 0.45 -1.55
C SER A 209 -7.31 0.95 -2.98
N ALA A 210 -6.25 0.88 -3.78
CA ALA A 210 -6.32 1.24 -5.19
C ALA A 210 -5.90 0.09 -6.09
N LEU A 211 -6.49 0.07 -7.29
CA LEU A 211 -6.20 -0.88 -8.35
C LEU A 211 -5.62 -0.15 -9.55
N VAL A 212 -4.67 -0.79 -10.22
CA VAL A 212 -4.04 -0.31 -11.44
C VAL A 212 -3.89 -1.48 -12.40
N GLY A 213 -4.05 -1.22 -13.70
CA GLY A 213 -3.82 -2.23 -14.73
C GLY A 213 -2.36 -2.65 -14.83
N GLU A 214 -2.08 -3.69 -15.61
CA GLU A 214 -0.70 -4.03 -15.97
C GLU A 214 -0.04 -2.86 -16.71
N THR A 215 0.98 -2.25 -16.09
CA THR A 215 1.83 -1.24 -16.72
C THR A 215 3.24 -1.78 -16.90
N THR A 216 3.93 -1.31 -17.94
CA THR A 216 5.36 -1.58 -18.14
C THR A 216 6.26 -0.58 -17.39
N ARG A 217 5.67 0.40 -16.68
CA ARG A 217 6.38 1.46 -15.96
C ARG A 217 6.23 1.28 -14.45
N TRP A 218 6.98 0.35 -13.88
CA TRP A 218 7.07 0.16 -12.43
C TRP A 218 8.42 0.70 -11.92
N GLY A 219 8.36 1.73 -11.07
CA GLY A 219 9.54 2.47 -10.64
C GLY A 219 10.03 3.43 -11.73
N GLY A 220 10.42 4.64 -11.32
CA GLY A 220 11.08 5.60 -12.21
C GLY A 220 12.34 5.05 -12.86
#